data_AF-A0A9D5VTK3-F1
#
_entry.id   AF-A0A9D5VTK3-F1
#
_cell.length_a   1.000
_cell.length_b   1.000
_cell.length_c   1.000
_cell.angle_alpha   90.00
_cell.angle_beta   90.00
_cell.angle_gamma   90.00
#
_symmetry.space_group_name_H-M   'P 1'
#
loop_
_entity.id
_entity.type
_entity.pdbx_description
1 polymer ?
#
loop_
_entity_poly.entity_id
_entity_poly.type
_entity_poly.pdbx_seq_one_letter_code
_entity_poly.pdbx_strand_id
1 'polypeptide(L)' 'MKTELLDLYTDYLISSFSQSTATGLSRLLDGAYTHDRITNFLAESHLTSKELWQLVKKDIRKIESD' A
#
# COMPACT_ATOMS: atom_id res chain seq x y z
N MET A 1 1.71 -11.34 2.51
CA MET A 1 1.42 -9.90 2.63
C MET A 1 0.03 -9.65 2.08
N LYS A 2 -0.79 -8.81 2.72
CA LYS A 2 -2.02 -8.30 2.10
C LYS A 2 -1.61 -7.23 1.08
N THR A 3 -1.24 -7.68 -0.12
CA THR A 3 -0.75 -6.82 -1.21
C THR A 3 -1.78 -5.78 -1.62
N GLU A 4 -3.06 -6.14 -1.62
CA GLU A 4 -4.14 -5.23 -2.05
C GLU A 4 -4.22 -3.93 -1.25
N LEU A 5 -4.07 -3.97 0.09
CA LEU A 5 -4.10 -2.77 0.91
C LEU A 5 -2.81 -1.95 0.78
N LEU A 6 -1.67 -2.61 0.54
CA LEU A 6 -0.41 -1.95 0.25
C LEU A 6 -0.48 -1.20 -1.07
N ASP A 7 -0.97 -1.85 -2.13
CA ASP A 7 -1.11 -1.29 -3.46
C ASP A 7 -2.08 -0.11 -3.42
N LEU A 8 -3.27 -0.29 -2.83
CA LEU A 8 -4.27 0.75 -2.68
C LEU A 8 -3.76 1.96 -1.89
N TYR A 9 -3.05 1.73 -0.78
CA TYR A 9 -2.49 2.81 0.01
C TYR A 9 -1.36 3.54 -0.73
N THR A 10 -0.53 2.80 -1.49
CA THR A 10 0.53 3.38 -2.32
C THR A 10 -0.06 4.23 -3.44
N ASP A 11 -1.07 3.74 -4.14
CA ASP A 11 -1.78 4.48 -5.19
C ASP A 11 -2.45 5.74 -4.64
N TYR A 12 -3.04 5.64 -3.45
CA TYR A 12 -3.59 6.80 -2.76
C TYR A 12 -2.51 7.85 -2.43
N LEU A 13 -1.35 7.44 -1.93
CA LEU A 13 -0.25 8.37 -1.65
C LEU A 13 0.31 9.01 -2.92
N ILE A 14 0.46 8.25 -4.01
CA ILE A 14 0.96 8.77 -5.29
C ILE A 14 -0.04 9.76 -5.90
N SER A 15 -1.33 9.49 -5.76
CA SER A 15 -2.41 10.28 -6.35
C SER A 15 -2.83 11.48 -5.47
N SER A 16 -2.34 11.57 -4.24
CA SER A 16 -2.72 12.63 -3.29
C SER A 16 -1.71 13.76 -3.27
N PHE A 17 -2.12 14.94 -3.74
CA PHE A 17 -1.30 16.15 -3.74
C PHE A 17 -1.40 16.99 -2.45
N SER A 18 -2.18 16.53 -1.48
CA SER A 18 -2.46 17.23 -0.22
C SER A 18 -2.31 16.30 0.98
N GLN A 19 -2.65 16.77 2.18
CA GLN A 19 -2.51 15.99 3.41
C GLN A 19 -3.24 14.63 3.30
N SER A 20 -2.46 13.56 3.26
CA SER A 20 -2.97 12.20 3.18
C SER A 20 -3.18 11.64 4.59
N THR A 21 -4.39 11.16 4.88
CA THR A 21 -4.73 10.54 6.17
C THR A 21 -5.48 9.22 5.97
N ALA A 22 -5.39 8.31 6.95
CA ALA A 22 -6.14 7.05 6.96
C ALA A 22 -7.66 7.28 6.95
N THR A 23 -8.13 8.30 7.66
CA THR A 23 -9.54 8.73 7.63
C THR A 23 -9.95 9.28 6.27
N GLY A 24 -9.05 10.03 5.62
CA GLY A 24 -9.25 10.53 4.25
C GLY A 24 -9.40 9.39 3.24
N LEU A 25 -8.52 8.38 3.30
CA LEU A 25 -8.63 7.19 2.45
C LEU A 25 -9.90 6.38 2.74
N SER A 26 -10.22 6.16 4.02
CA SER A 26 -11.45 5.47 4.42
C SER A 26 -12.69 6.15 3.87
N ARG A 27 -12.74 7.48 3.93
CA ARG A 27 -13.82 8.30 3.35
C ARG A 27 -13.84 8.24 1.83
N LEU A 28 -12.69 8.28 1.17
CA LEU A 28 -12.58 8.18 -0.29
C LEU A 28 -13.14 6.86 -0.83
N LEU A 29 -13.03 5.80 -0.03
CA LEU A 29 -13.50 4.45 -0.36
C LEU A 29 -14.89 4.15 0.23
N ASP A 30 -15.67 5.16 0.61
CA ASP A 30 -17.00 5.03 1.22
C ASP A 30 -17.04 4.04 2.40
N GLY A 31 -15.96 3.96 3.18
CA GLY A 31 -15.83 3.08 4.33
C GLY A 31 -15.53 1.62 4.01
N ALA A 32 -15.26 1.24 2.75
CA ALA A 32 -14.88 -0.13 2.37
C ALA A 32 -13.64 -0.64 3.14
N TYR A 33 -12.75 0.28 3.49
CA TYR A 33 -11.69 0.06 4.48
C TYR A 33 -11.86 1.07 5.60
N THR A 34 -11.96 0.59 6.85
CA THR A 34 -12.04 1.48 8.02
C THR A 34 -10.69 2.16 8.26
N HIS A 35 -10.72 3.38 8.78
CA HIS A 35 -9.50 4.11 9.15
C HIS A 35 -8.63 3.30 10.14
N ASP A 36 -9.23 2.61 11.11
CA ASP A 36 -8.52 1.73 12.05
C ASP A 36 -7.81 0.57 11.34
N ARG A 37 -8.44 -0.03 10.33
CA ARG A 37 -7.82 -1.11 9.53
C ARG A 37 -6.58 -0.62 8.79
N ILE A 38 -6.62 0.61 8.27
CA ILE A 38 -5.49 1.25 7.60
C ILE A 38 -4.39 1.57 8.62
N THR A 39 -4.75 2.14 9.77
CA THR A 39 -3.80 2.47 10.85
C THR A 39 -3.11 1.22 11.39
N ASN A 40 -3.86 0.16 11.70
CA ASN A 40 -3.30 -1.11 12.15
C ASN A 40 -2.38 -1.72 11.10
N PHE A 41 -2.77 -1.69 9.82
CA PHE A 41 -1.91 -2.14 8.73
C PHE A 41 -0.58 -1.38 8.70
N LEU A 42 -0.60 -0.04 8.78
CA LEU A 42 0.63 0.76 8.78
C LEU A 42 1.51 0.48 10.01
N ALA A 43 0.89 0.28 11.17
CA ALA A 43 1.59 -0.02 12.42
C ALA A 43 2.21 -1.43 12.43
N GLU A 44 1.56 -2.42 11.83
CA GLU A 44 2.04 -3.79 11.70
C GLU A 44 3.07 -3.97 10.56
N SER A 45 3.17 -2.98 9.66
CA SER A 45 3.91 -3.16 8.41
C SER A 45 5.43 -3.15 8.63
N HIS A 46 6.06 -4.32 8.46
CA HIS A 46 7.52 -4.44 8.32
C HIS A 46 7.94 -4.17 6.87
N LEU A 47 7.70 -2.96 6.37
CA LEU A 47 8.08 -2.52 5.01
C LEU A 47 9.57 -2.17 4.92
N THR A 48 10.43 -3.11 5.31
CA THR A 48 11.88 -2.93 5.13
C THR A 48 12.25 -3.04 3.65
N SER A 49 13.38 -2.44 3.25
CA SER A 49 13.86 -2.53 1.86
C SER A 49 14.02 -3.98 1.37
N LYS A 50 14.32 -4.92 2.27
CA LYS A 50 14.41 -6.34 1.96
C LYS A 50 13.06 -6.95 1.58
N GLU A 51 12.02 -6.67 2.35
CA GLU A 51 10.66 -7.19 2.09
C GLU A 51 10.09 -6.60 0.81
N LEU A 52 10.30 -5.29 0.58
CA LEU A 52 9.94 -4.62 -0.67
C LEU A 52 10.67 -5.21 -1.87
N TRP A 53 11.97 -5.50 -1.76
CA TRP A 53 12.72 -6.18 -2.82
C TRP A 53 12.15 -7.56 -3.13
N GLN A 54 11.84 -8.38 -2.11
CA GLN A 54 11.26 -9.71 -2.34
C GLN A 54 9.90 -9.64 -3.04
N LEU A 55 9.09 -8.62 -2.72
CA LEU A 55 7.79 -8.38 -3.36
C LEU A 55 7.95 -8.12 -4.87
N VAL A 56 8.79 -7.16 -5.25
CA VAL A 56 8.92 -6.69 -6.64
C VAL A 56 9.82 -7.61 -7.49
N LYS A 57 10.69 -8.42 -6.87
CA LYS A 57 11.64 -9.30 -7.56
C LYS A 57 10.98 -10.21 -8.59
N LYS A 58 9.79 -10.75 -8.32
CA LYS A 58 9.07 -11.63 -9.26
C LYS A 58 8.75 -10.90 -10.56
N ASP A 59 8.31 -9.64 -10.48
CA ASP A 59 7.91 -8.88 -11.66
C ASP A 59 9.13 -8.41 -12.47
N ILE A 60 10.21 -8.02 -11.79
CA ILE A 60 11.50 -7.72 -12.44
C ILE A 60 12.00 -8.92 -13.24
N ARG A 61 11.91 -10.15 -12.71
CA ARG A 61 12.39 -11.37 -13.40
C ARG A 61 11.59 -11.71 -14.65
N LYS A 62 10.30 -11.33 -14.71
CA LYS A 62 9.51 -11.47 -15.93
C LYS A 62 10.05 -10.53 -17.02
N ILE A 63 10.29 -9.27 -16.67
CA ILE A 63 10.78 -8.24 -17.58
C ILE A 63 12.21 -8.53 -18.05
N GLU A 64 13.08 -9.06 -17.19
CA GLU A 64 14.47 -9.43 -17.55
C GLU A 64 14.53 -10.60 -18.55
N SER A 65 13.48 -11.44 -18.59
CA SER A 65 13.41 -12.57 -19.50
C SER A 65 12.84 -12.21 -20.88
N ASP A 66 12.36 -10.98 -21.06
CA ASP A 66 11.87 -10.40 -22.33
C ASP A 66 12.99 -9.65 -23.07
#